data_AF-A0A926P166-F1
#
_entry.id   AF-A0A926P166-F1
#
_cell.length_a   1.000
_cell.length_b   1.000
_cell.length_c   1.000
_cell.angle_alpha   90.00
_cell.angle_beta   90.00
_cell.angle_gamma   90.00
#
_symmetry.space_group_name_H-M   'P 1'
#
loop_
_entity.id
_entity.type
_entity.pdbx_description
1 polymer ?
#
loop_
_entity_poly.entity_id
_entity_poly.type
_entity_poly.pdbx_seq_one_letter_code
_entity_poly.pdbx_strand_id
1 'polypeptide(L)' 'MSAMTIRFLVQAGFGTVGVLVIVFGGWPWGAGVGTALIIFGLWLGGRIFRRIATLDEIKADLRQRVDEGP' A
#
# COMPACT_ATOMS: atom_id res chain seq x y z
N MET A 1 -13.40 2.85 -10.85
CA MET A 1 -12.09 2.76 -10.16
C MET A 1 -11.64 1.32 -10.22
N SER A 2 -10.47 1.04 -10.76
CA SER A 2 -9.94 -0.33 -10.81
C SER A 2 -9.48 -0.79 -9.43
N ALA A 3 -9.37 -2.11 -9.20
CA ALA A 3 -8.83 -2.65 -7.96
C ALA A 3 -7.41 -2.15 -7.68
N MET A 4 -6.63 -1.92 -8.75
CA MET A 4 -5.29 -1.34 -8.69
C MET A 4 -5.32 0.11 -8.18
N THR A 5 -6.25 0.94 -8.65
CA THR A 5 -6.43 2.31 -8.13
C THR A 5 -6.76 2.30 -6.64
N ILE A 6 -7.64 1.39 -6.19
CA ILE A 6 -8.03 1.29 -4.78
C ILE A 6 -6.83 0.86 -3.92
N ARG A 7 -6.06 -0.14 -4.37
CA ARG A 7 -4.82 -0.56 -3.71
C ARG A 7 -3.84 0.62 -3.57
N PHE A 8 -3.62 1.36 -4.66
CA PHE A 8 -2.74 2.52 -4.65
C PHE A 8 -3.22 3.59 -3.67
N LEU A 9 -4.50 3.95 -3.69
CA LEU A 9 -5.05 4.97 -2.79
C LEU A 9 -4.91 4.60 -1.32
N VAL A 10 -5.11 3.32 -0.97
CA VAL A 10 -4.91 2.83 0.39
C VAL A 10 -3.43 2.92 0.77
N GLN A 11 -2.52 2.44 -0.08
CA GLN A 11 -1.08 2.46 0.19
C GLN A 11 -0.54 3.89 0.28
N ALA A 12 -0.95 4.78 -0.63
CA ALA A 12 -0.58 6.19 -0.63
C ALA A 12 -1.12 6.90 0.61
N GLY A 13 -2.40 6.70 0.97
CA GLY A 13 -3.00 7.32 2.14
C GLY A 13 -2.29 6.94 3.44
N PHE A 14 -2.08 5.64 3.68
CA PHE A 14 -1.35 5.17 4.85
C PHE A 14 0.13 5.55 4.81
N GLY A 15 0.75 5.56 3.63
CA GLY A 15 2.12 6.01 3.43
C GLY A 15 2.31 7.47 3.83
N THR A 16 1.43 8.36 3.32
CA THR A 16 1.44 9.79 3.65
C THR A 16 1.21 10.02 5.13
N VAL A 17 0.18 9.40 5.72
CA VAL A 17 -0.10 9.53 7.16
C VAL A 17 1.08 8.99 7.98
N GLY A 18 1.64 7.84 7.60
CA GLY A 18 2.80 7.26 8.26
C GLY A 18 4.01 8.19 8.25
N VAL A 19 4.35 8.78 7.10
CA VAL A 19 5.45 9.77 6.99
C VAL A 19 5.18 10.99 7.86
N LEU A 20 3.96 11.53 7.85
CA LEU A 20 3.60 12.66 8.71
C LEU A 20 3.77 12.32 10.19
N VAL A 21 3.37 11.11 10.61
CA VAL A 21 3.56 10.64 11.98
C VAL A 21 5.04 10.48 12.32
N ILE A 22 5.89 10.02 11.40
CA ILE A 22 7.34 9.96 11.62
C ILE A 22 7.92 11.36 11.82
N VAL A 23 7.56 12.30 10.94
CA VAL A 23 8.15 13.65 10.93
C VAL A 23 7.67 14.48 12.12
N PHE A 24 6.39 14.39 12.49
CA PHE A 24 5.79 15.26 13.51
C PHE A 24 5.56 14.56 14.87
N GLY A 25 5.61 13.23 14.93
CA GLY A 25 5.23 12.46 16.12
C GLY A 25 6.30 12.36 17.23
N GLY A 26 7.47 12.98 17.04
CA GLY A 26 8.56 12.99 18.01
C GLY A 26 9.21 11.62 18.22
N TRP A 27 10.47 11.60 18.66
CA TRP A 27 11.16 10.35 18.96
C TRP A 27 10.76 9.81 20.35
N PRO A 28 10.58 8.48 20.54
CA PRO A 28 10.65 7.38 19.56
C PRO A 28 9.30 7.01 18.93
N TRP A 29 8.21 7.56 19.46
CA TRP A 29 6.85 7.12 19.13
C TRP A 29 6.45 7.44 17.69
N GLY A 30 6.81 8.60 17.16
CA GLY A 30 6.57 8.97 15.77
C GLY A 30 7.22 7.98 14.80
N ALA A 31 8.47 7.58 15.06
CA ALA A 31 9.16 6.59 14.25
C ALA A 31 8.46 5.21 14.32
N GLY A 32 8.19 4.71 15.54
CA GLY A 32 7.57 3.40 15.72
C GLY A 32 6.15 3.32 15.11
N VAL A 33 5.29 4.26 15.48
CA VAL A 33 3.90 4.30 15.01
C VAL A 33 3.83 4.58 13.51
N GLY A 34 4.65 5.51 13.01
CA GLY A 34 4.68 5.85 11.60
C GLY A 34 5.16 4.70 10.72
N THR A 35 6.22 3.99 11.11
CA THR A 35 6.66 2.77 10.41
C THR A 35 5.58 1.67 10.44
N ALA A 36 4.92 1.47 11.58
CA ALA A 36 3.82 0.49 11.69
C ALA A 36 2.65 0.84 10.75
N LEU A 37 2.30 2.12 10.63
CA LEU A 37 1.25 2.59 9.71
C LEU A 37 1.59 2.34 8.25
N ILE A 38 2.85 2.57 7.85
CA ILE A 38 3.30 2.31 6.47
C ILE A 38 3.21 0.81 6.15
N ILE A 39 3.74 -0.05 7.03
CA ILE A 39 3.69 -1.51 6.85
C ILE A 39 2.24 -1.98 6.77
N PHE A 40 1.38 -1.47 7.67
CA PHE A 40 -0.03 -1.80 7.69
C PHE A 40 -0.74 -1.36 6.41
N GLY A 41 -0.44 -0.15 5.90
CA GLY A 41 -0.97 0.34 4.62
C GLY A 41 -0.61 -0.54 3.43
N LEU A 42 0.65 -0.98 3.35
CA LEU A 42 1.12 -1.90 2.32
C LEU A 42 0.38 -3.24 2.38
N TRP A 43 0.28 -3.82 3.58
CA TRP A 43 -0.44 -5.07 3.83
C TRP A 43 -1.93 -4.95 3.49
N LEU A 44 -2.60 -3.90 3.97
CA LEU A 44 -4.03 -3.67 3.78
C LEU A 44 -4.35 -3.44 2.30
N GLY A 45 -3.57 -2.64 1.59
CA GLY A 45 -3.74 -2.44 0.14
C GLY A 45 -3.64 -3.75 -0.64
N GLY A 46 -2.67 -4.61 -0.30
CA GLY A 46 -2.55 -5.94 -0.90
C GLY A 46 -3.72 -6.88 -0.54
N ARG A 47 -4.19 -6.83 0.72
CA ARG A 47 -5.34 -7.60 1.20
C ARG A 47 -6.63 -7.21 0.48
N ILE A 48 -6.87 -5.91 0.31
CA ILE A 48 -8.05 -5.37 -0.37
C ILE A 48 -8.01 -5.76 -1.85
N PHE A 49 -6.88 -5.57 -2.54
CA PHE A 49 -6.73 -5.97 -3.94
C PHE A 49 -7.14 -7.42 -4.17
N ARG A 50 -6.64 -8.36 -3.35
CA ARG A 50 -7.00 -9.78 -3.44
C ARG A 50 -8.48 -10.09 -3.20
N ARG A 51 -9.23 -9.20 -2.54
CA ARG A 51 -10.66 -9.37 -2.25
C ARG A 51 -11.56 -8.82 -3.35
N ILE A 52 -11.12 -7.77 -4.05
CA ILE A 52 -11.96 -7.03 -5.00
C ILE A 52 -11.53 -7.21 -6.46
N ALA A 53 -10.28 -7.60 -6.72
CA ALA A 53 -9.76 -7.70 -8.07
C ALA A 53 -10.42 -8.85 -8.85
N THR A 54 -10.76 -8.57 -10.10
CA THR A 54 -11.25 -9.59 -11.03
C THR A 54 -10.08 -10.40 -11.60
N LEU A 55 -10.36 -11.57 -12.20
CA LEU A 55 -9.33 -12.43 -12.80
C LEU A 55 -8.52 -11.71 -13.89
N ASP A 56 -9.17 -10.82 -14.66
CA ASP A 56 -8.51 -10.04 -15.70
C ASP A 56 -7.52 -9.02 -15.10
N GLU A 57 -7.90 -8.34 -14.01
CA GLU A 57 -7.01 -7.41 -13.30
C GLU A 57 -5.83 -8.13 -12.64
N ILE A 58 -6.06 -9.32 -12.08
CA ILE A 58 -4.99 -10.14 -11.52
C ILE A 58 -4.02 -10.58 -12.61
N LYS A 59 -4.52 -11.03 -13.76
CA LYS A 59 -3.69 -11.44 -14.90
C LYS A 59 -2.89 -10.26 -15.45
N ALA A 60 -3.48 -9.06 -15.50
CA ALA A 60 -2.78 -7.84 -15.89
C ALA A 60 -1.65 -7.46 -14.89
N ASP A 61 -1.92 -7.50 -13.58
CA ASP A 61 -0.92 -7.24 -12.53
C ASP A 61 0.25 -8.26 -12.58
N LEU A 62 -0.05 -9.54 -12.82
CA LEU A 62 0.98 -10.58 -13.00
C LEU A 62 1.81 -10.35 -14.26
N ARG A 63 1.16 -10.02 -15.38
CA ARG A 63 1.86 -9.76 -16.64
C ARG A 63 2.77 -8.54 -16.52
N GLN A 64 2.30 -7.48 -15.87
CA GLN A 64 3.11 -6.31 -15.58
C GLN A 64 4.34 -6.67 -14.75
N ARG A 65 4.20 -7.46 -13.68
CA ARG A 65 5.35 -7.90 -12.86
C ARG A 65 6.34 -8.78 -13.62
N VAL A 66 5.86 -9.57 -14.58
CA VAL A 66 6.71 -10.39 -15.45
C VAL A 66 7.45 -9.53 -16.46
N ASP A 67 6.77 -8.55 -17.07
CA ASP A 67 7.33 -7.64 -18.06
C ASP A 67 8.32 -6.64 -17.43
N GLU A 68 8.09 -6.20 -16.19
CA GLU A 68 8.99 -5.29 -15.47
C GLU A 68 10.27 -5.99 -14.97
N GLY A 69 10.28 -7.32 -14.79
CA GLY A 69 11.47 -8.10 -14.39
C GLY A 69 12.06 -7.71 -13.01
N PRO A 70 12.99 -8.52 -12.46
CA PRO A 70 13.77 -8.13 -11.27
C PRO A 70 14.76 -6.99 -11.53
#